data_AF-A0A9P9EG03-F1
#
_entry.id   AF-A0A9P9EG03-F1
#
_cell.length_a   1.000
_cell.length_b   1.000
_cell.length_c   1.000
_cell.angle_alpha   90.00
_cell.angle_beta   90.00
_cell.angle_gamma   90.00
#
_symmetry.space_group_name_H-M   'P 1'
#
loop_
_entity.id
_entity.type
_entity.pdbx_description
1 polymer ?
#
loop_
_entity_poly.entity_id
_entity_poly.type
_entity_poly.pdbx_seq_one_letter_code
_entity_poly.pdbx_strand_id
1 'polypeptide(L)'
;MESSLNTPYVPYLPCNATAEEARNAAGQGLHAWGRFLLLTRAEARAINKAHPTWTWVDVPPSQKKEVHERLNIKLQKEGVKEIGDDVLRWRMSQALRDARLKKNLKSRIPPEDSPPVVQPRTKMFDPVRDV
;
A
#
# COMPACT_ATOMS: atom_id res chain seq x y z
N MET A 1 -39.39 15.76 22.16
CA MET A 1 -39.17 14.44 21.54
C MET A 1 -38.54 14.68 20.18
N GLU A 2 -37.21 14.78 20.13
CA GLU A 2 -36.47 14.82 18.86
C GLU A 2 -35.47 13.67 18.89
N SER A 3 -35.93 12.54 18.37
CA SER A 3 -35.10 11.39 18.05
C SER A 3 -34.63 11.57 16.61
N SER A 4 -33.38 11.98 16.38
CA SER A 4 -32.73 11.79 15.08
C SER A 4 -31.20 11.93 15.12
N LEU A 5 -30.57 10.77 14.86
CA LEU A 5 -29.32 10.60 14.13
C LEU A 5 -28.01 10.97 14.84
N ASN A 6 -27.75 10.35 16.00
CA ASN A 6 -26.37 10.04 16.40
C ASN A 6 -25.86 8.88 15.52
N THR A 7 -25.62 9.17 14.25
CA THR A 7 -24.90 8.29 13.34
C THR A 7 -23.49 8.17 13.93
N PRO A 8 -22.98 6.99 14.33
CA PRO A 8 -21.61 6.90 14.78
C PRO A 8 -20.73 7.32 13.60
N TYR A 9 -20.10 8.48 13.74
CA TYR A 9 -19.06 8.95 12.83
C TYR A 9 -17.94 7.92 12.89
N VAL A 10 -17.95 6.97 11.96
CA VAL A 10 -16.85 6.03 11.73
C VAL A 10 -15.69 6.91 11.25
N PRO A 11 -14.57 6.94 11.99
CA PRO A 11 -13.52 7.89 11.71
C PRO A 11 -12.93 7.57 10.33
N TYR A 12 -13.17 8.46 9.36
CA TYR A 12 -12.46 8.47 8.10
C TYR A 12 -10.96 8.38 8.40
N LEU A 13 -10.34 7.25 8.08
CA LEU A 13 -8.91 7.08 8.25
C LEU A 13 -8.20 8.12 7.37
N PRO A 14 -7.41 9.03 7.96
CA PRO A 14 -6.74 10.03 7.16
C PRO A 14 -5.72 9.36 6.25
N CYS A 15 -5.42 9.96 5.09
CA CYS A 15 -4.52 9.34 4.09
C CYS A 15 -3.11 9.06 4.62
N ASN A 16 -2.70 9.74 5.70
CA ASN A 16 -1.43 9.54 6.41
C ASN A 16 -1.52 8.57 7.59
N ALA A 17 -2.70 7.98 7.86
CA ALA A 17 -2.86 7.01 8.93
C ALA A 17 -1.86 5.86 8.78
N THR A 18 -1.38 5.38 9.91
CA THR A 18 -0.47 4.25 10.02
C THR A 18 -1.22 2.93 9.86
N ALA A 19 -0.49 1.87 9.53
CA ALA A 19 -1.07 0.52 9.46
C ALA A 19 -1.65 0.06 10.81
N GLU A 20 -1.17 0.62 11.93
CA GLU A 20 -1.69 0.32 13.27
C GLU A 20 -3.02 1.01 13.55
N GLU A 21 -3.16 2.28 13.18
CA GLU A 21 -4.42 3.01 13.29
C GLU A 21 -5.50 2.39 12.40
N ALA A 22 -5.15 2.01 11.17
CA ALA A 22 -6.06 1.33 10.26
C ALA A 22 -6.47 -0.07 10.76
N ARG A 23 -5.54 -0.80 11.40
CA ARG A 23 -5.83 -2.09 12.05
C ARG A 23 -6.75 -1.91 13.25
N ASN A 24 -6.50 -0.88 14.07
CA ASN A 24 -7.30 -0.59 15.25
C ASN A 24 -8.73 -0.19 14.86
N ALA A 25 -8.87 0.64 13.82
CA ALA A 25 -10.17 1.00 13.23
C ALA A 25 -10.90 -0.22 12.63
N ALA A 26 -10.17 -1.17 12.03
CA ALA A 26 -10.75 -2.40 11.51
C ALA A 26 -11.11 -3.41 12.61
N GLY A 27 -10.62 -3.24 13.84
CA GLY A 27 -10.83 -4.16 14.95
C GLY A 27 -10.33 -5.58 14.68
N GLN A 28 -9.32 -5.75 13.81
CA GLN A 28 -8.86 -7.06 13.35
C GLN A 28 -7.58 -7.52 14.04
N GLY A 29 -7.47 -8.83 14.28
CA GLY A 29 -6.24 -9.48 14.73
C GLY A 29 -5.12 -9.38 13.70
N LEU A 30 -3.87 -9.52 14.15
CA LEU A 30 -2.66 -9.41 13.33
C LEU A 30 -2.67 -10.31 12.07
N HIS A 31 -3.17 -11.53 12.21
CA HIS A 31 -3.22 -12.51 11.11
C HIS A 31 -4.19 -12.09 10.00
N ALA A 32 -5.40 -11.69 10.40
CA ALA A 32 -6.44 -11.16 9.50
C ALA A 32 -5.94 -9.92 8.75
N TRP A 33 -5.27 -9.02 9.47
CA TRP A 33 -4.67 -7.82 8.89
C TRP A 33 -3.59 -8.15 7.86
N GLY A 34 -2.68 -9.08 8.15
CA GLY A 34 -1.66 -9.52 7.21
C GLY A 34 -2.25 -10.07 5.91
N ARG A 35 -3.33 -10.86 6.01
CA ARG A 35 -4.05 -11.40 4.86
C ARG A 35 -4.74 -10.31 4.05
N PHE A 36 -5.40 -9.37 4.71
CA PHE A 36 -5.96 -8.19 4.05
C PHE A 36 -4.90 -7.38 3.29
N LEU A 37 -3.74 -7.12 3.89
CA LEU A 37 -2.65 -6.38 3.25
C LEU A 37 -2.11 -7.09 2.01
N LEU A 38 -2.08 -8.43 2.02
CA LEU A 38 -1.62 -9.26 0.90
C LEU A 38 -2.64 -9.26 -0.24
N LEU A 39 -3.93 -9.46 0.08
CA LEU A 39 -5.01 -9.46 -0.90
C LEU A 39 -5.16 -8.09 -1.58
N THR A 40 -5.20 -7.00 -0.81
CA THR A 40 -5.27 -5.64 -1.36
C THR A 40 -4.08 -5.30 -2.25
N ARG A 41 -2.89 -5.80 -1.92
CA ARG A 41 -1.71 -5.63 -2.78
C ARG A 41 -1.87 -6.34 -4.12
N ALA A 42 -2.43 -7.55 -4.12
CA ALA A 42 -2.66 -8.31 -5.34
C ALA A 42 -3.67 -7.59 -6.26
N GLU A 43 -4.79 -7.12 -5.69
CA GLU A 43 -5.81 -6.37 -6.43
C GLU A 43 -5.25 -5.05 -6.97
N ALA A 44 -4.53 -4.27 -6.14
CA ALA A 44 -3.90 -3.02 -6.58
C ALA A 44 -2.89 -3.24 -7.71
N ARG A 45 -2.16 -4.37 -7.70
CA ARG A 45 -1.27 -4.74 -8.81
C ARG A 45 -2.02 -5.06 -10.09
N ALA A 46 -3.16 -5.76 -9.99
CA ALA A 46 -4.02 -6.07 -11.13
C ALA A 46 -4.58 -4.77 -11.76
N ILE A 47 -5.11 -3.87 -10.93
CA ILE A 47 -5.60 -2.56 -11.37
C ILE A 47 -4.46 -1.75 -12.02
N ASN A 48 -3.30 -1.66 -11.38
CA ASN A 48 -2.14 -0.94 -11.94
C ASN A 48 -1.55 -1.61 -13.20
N LYS A 49 -1.84 -2.89 -13.46
CA LYS A 49 -1.46 -3.57 -14.71
C LYS A 49 -2.43 -3.20 -15.84
N ALA A 50 -3.73 -3.14 -15.58
CA ALA A 50 -4.74 -2.75 -16.54
C ALA A 50 -4.74 -1.23 -16.82
N HIS A 51 -4.62 -0.43 -15.75
CA HIS A 51 -4.70 1.02 -15.79
C HIS A 51 -3.58 1.65 -14.93
N PRO A 52 -2.37 1.83 -15.48
CA PRO A 52 -1.21 2.31 -14.73
C PRO A 52 -1.37 3.75 -14.20
N THR A 53 -2.27 4.53 -14.79
CA THR A 53 -2.53 5.94 -14.44
C THR A 53 -3.65 6.11 -13.41
N TRP A 54 -4.44 5.07 -13.10
CA TRP A 54 -5.59 5.17 -12.19
C TRP A 54 -5.24 5.17 -10.72
N THR A 55 -5.55 6.26 -10.03
CA THR A 55 -5.49 6.31 -8.57
C THR A 55 -6.78 5.74 -8.00
N TRP A 56 -6.82 5.39 -6.71
CA TRP A 56 -8.05 4.88 -6.11
C TRP A 56 -9.22 5.87 -6.25
N VAL A 57 -8.95 7.17 -6.32
CA VAL A 57 -9.98 8.19 -6.56
C VAL A 57 -10.58 8.03 -7.95
N ASP A 58 -9.75 7.77 -8.96
CA ASP A 58 -10.15 7.62 -10.37
C ASP A 58 -10.88 6.30 -10.67
N VAL A 59 -10.75 5.29 -9.79
CA VAL A 59 -11.43 4.00 -9.99
C VAL A 59 -12.95 4.20 -9.93
N PRO A 60 -13.71 3.71 -10.94
CA PRO A 60 -15.17 3.83 -10.94
C PRO A 60 -15.83 3.19 -9.71
N PRO A 61 -16.93 3.75 -9.20
CA PRO A 61 -17.65 3.19 -8.04
C PRO A 61 -18.03 1.71 -8.19
N SER A 62 -18.45 1.29 -9.39
CA SER A 62 -18.78 -0.11 -9.68
C SER A 62 -17.59 -1.04 -9.44
N GLN A 63 -16.39 -0.63 -9.87
CA GLN A 63 -15.17 -1.40 -9.69
C GLN A 63 -14.70 -1.39 -8.24
N LYS A 64 -14.89 -0.27 -7.52
CA LYS A 64 -14.61 -0.19 -6.07
C LYS A 64 -15.44 -1.21 -5.30
N LYS A 65 -16.75 -1.25 -5.58
CA LYS A 65 -17.69 -2.19 -4.96
C LYS A 65 -17.32 -3.64 -5.27
N GLU A 66 -16.98 -3.93 -6.53
CA GLU A 66 -16.55 -5.27 -6.94
C GLU A 66 -15.26 -5.72 -6.22
N VAL A 67 -14.27 -4.82 -6.08
CA VAL A 67 -13.04 -5.11 -5.34
C VAL A 67 -13.35 -5.35 -3.86
N HIS A 68 -14.21 -4.53 -3.26
CA HIS A 68 -14.64 -4.68 -1.86
C HIS A 68 -15.32 -6.02 -1.62
N GLU A 69 -16.29 -6.38 -2.46
CA GLU A 69 -17.03 -7.64 -2.36
C GLU A 69 -16.09 -8.85 -2.53
N ARG A 70 -15.19 -8.82 -3.53
CA ARG A 70 -14.19 -9.88 -3.72
C ARG A 70 -13.27 -10.03 -2.51
N LEU A 71 -12.84 -8.93 -1.91
CA LEU A 71 -12.00 -8.96 -0.72
C LEU A 71 -12.76 -9.52 0.48
N ASN A 72 -13.99 -9.05 0.72
CA ASN A 72 -14.84 -9.54 1.80
C ASN A 72 -15.15 -11.03 1.65
N ILE A 73 -15.44 -11.53 0.46
CA ILE A 73 -15.63 -12.97 0.21
C ILE A 73 -14.36 -13.76 0.56
N LYS A 74 -13.18 -13.28 0.14
CA LYS A 74 -11.90 -13.95 0.45
C LYS A 74 -11.61 -13.93 1.96
N LEU A 75 -11.92 -12.83 2.63
CA LEU A 75 -11.71 -12.66 4.07
C LEU A 75 -12.70 -13.51 4.89
N GLN A 76 -13.98 -13.54 4.50
CA GLN A 76 -14.98 -14.38 5.15
C GLN A 76 -14.63 -15.86 5.05
N LYS A 77 -14.12 -16.32 3.89
CA LYS A 77 -13.63 -17.70 3.73
C LYS A 77 -12.50 -18.05 4.71
N GLU A 78 -11.70 -17.07 5.11
CA GLU A 78 -10.62 -17.24 6.09
C GLU A 78 -11.10 -16.98 7.54
N GLY A 79 -12.40 -16.76 7.77
CA GLY A 79 -12.97 -16.48 9.09
C GLY A 79 -12.73 -15.06 9.59
N VAL A 80 -12.38 -14.14 8.70
CA VAL A 80 -12.08 -12.74 9.03
C VAL A 80 -13.33 -11.87 8.90
N LYS A 81 -13.50 -10.93 9.83
CA LYS A 81 -14.59 -9.96 9.83
C LYS A 81 -14.58 -9.09 8.57
N GLU A 82 -15.75 -8.66 8.14
CA GLU A 82 -15.91 -7.72 7.04
C GLU A 82 -15.13 -6.41 7.32
N ILE A 83 -14.54 -5.85 6.26
CA ILE A 83 -13.76 -4.61 6.35
C ILE A 83 -14.61 -3.45 5.85
N GLY A 84 -14.62 -2.36 6.60
CA GLY A 84 -15.33 -1.13 6.20
C GLY A 84 -14.70 -0.45 4.98
N ASP A 85 -15.52 0.26 4.22
CA ASP A 85 -15.10 1.00 3.03
C ASP A 85 -13.95 1.98 3.28
N ASP A 86 -13.88 2.59 4.47
CA ASP A 86 -12.84 3.57 4.81
C ASP A 86 -11.44 2.94 4.88
N VAL A 87 -11.34 1.79 5.52
CA VAL A 87 -10.09 1.01 5.64
C VAL A 87 -9.65 0.54 4.26
N LEU A 88 -10.60 0.09 3.43
CA LEU A 88 -10.32 -0.30 2.06
C LEU A 88 -9.83 0.89 1.24
N ARG A 89 -10.50 2.05 1.35
CA ARG A 89 -10.15 3.28 0.63
C ARG A 89 -8.74 3.75 0.96
N TRP A 90 -8.42 3.83 2.25
CA TRP A 90 -7.09 4.18 2.73
C TRP A 90 -6.06 3.19 2.17
N ARG A 91 -6.33 1.88 2.31
CA ARG A 91 -5.37 0.84 1.92
C ARG A 91 -5.12 0.81 0.41
N MET A 92 -6.18 0.89 -0.41
CA MET A 92 -6.06 0.87 -1.87
C MET A 92 -5.33 2.09 -2.41
N SER A 93 -5.53 3.26 -1.79
CA SER A 93 -4.78 4.48 -2.17
C SER A 93 -3.28 4.29 -1.97
N GLN A 94 -2.87 3.71 -0.84
CA GLN A 94 -1.47 3.41 -0.55
C GLN A 94 -0.93 2.29 -1.45
N ALA A 95 -1.69 1.21 -1.64
CA ALA A 95 -1.27 0.05 -2.42
C ALA A 95 -1.06 0.37 -3.91
N LEU A 96 -1.92 1.21 -4.50
CA LEU A 96 -1.76 1.70 -5.88
C LEU A 96 -0.54 2.62 -6.02
N ARG A 97 -0.34 3.53 -5.06
CA ARG A 97 0.86 4.39 -5.02
C ARG A 97 2.14 3.55 -4.95
N ASP A 98 2.20 2.57 -4.06
CA ASP A 98 3.32 1.63 -3.94
C ASP A 98 3.56 0.83 -5.22
N ALA A 99 2.48 0.35 -5.86
CA ALA A 99 2.58 -0.42 -7.08
C ALA A 99 3.18 0.38 -8.25
N ARG A 100 2.95 1.69 -8.28
CA ARG A 100 3.57 2.60 -9.26
C ARG A 100 5.03 2.89 -8.94
N LEU A 101 5.35 3.22 -7.69
CA LEU A 101 6.73 3.50 -7.27
C LEU A 101 7.66 2.32 -7.56
N LYS A 102 7.18 1.09 -7.36
CA LYS A 102 7.96 -0.13 -7.66
C LYS A 102 8.24 -0.36 -9.15
N LYS A 103 7.39 0.13 -10.07
CA LYS A 103 7.69 0.09 -11.51
C LYS A 103 8.86 1.03 -11.83
N ASN A 104 8.85 2.25 -11.27
CA ASN A 104 9.93 3.23 -11.47
C ASN A 104 11.26 2.81 -10.80
N LEU A 105 11.23 1.99 -9.74
CA LEU A 105 12.45 1.50 -9.12
C LEU A 105 13.08 0.35 -9.92
N LYS A 106 12.28 -0.51 -10.56
CA LYS A 106 12.77 -1.58 -11.44
C LYS A 106 13.42 -1.04 -12.72
N SER A 107 13.02 0.14 -13.20
CA SER A 107 13.68 0.81 -14.32
C SER A 107 14.98 1.53 -13.93
N ARG A 108 15.35 1.54 -12.64
CA ARG A 108 16.57 2.19 -12.12
C ARG A 108 17.69 1.22 -11.76
N ILE A 109 17.48 -0.09 -11.88
CA ILE A 109 18.55 -1.07 -11.71
C ILE A 109 19.25 -1.17 -13.08
N PRO A 110 20.50 -0.71 -13.23
CA PRO A 110 21.27 -0.95 -14.45
C PRO A 110 21.42 -2.46 -14.66
N PRO A 111 21.40 -2.97 -15.90
CA PRO A 111 21.71 -4.37 -16.15
C PRO A 111 23.05 -4.73 -15.52
N GLU A 112 23.06 -5.84 -14.79
CA GLU A 112 24.17 -6.42 -14.01
C GLU A 112 25.36 -6.89 -14.87
N ASP A 113 25.49 -6.38 -16.10
CA ASP A 113 26.61 -6.63 -17.03
C ASP A 113 27.58 -5.46 -17.12
N SER A 114 27.45 -4.46 -16.24
CA SER A 114 28.50 -3.45 -16.09
C SER A 114 29.65 -4.06 -15.28
N PRO A 115 30.89 -4.08 -15.79
CA PRO A 115 32.04 -4.54 -15.01
C PRO A 115 32.10 -3.74 -13.70
N PRO A 116 32.59 -4.33 -12.60
CA PRO A 116 32.60 -3.66 -11.31
C PRO A 116 33.33 -2.33 -11.46
N VAL A 117 32.58 -1.22 -11.34
CA VAL A 117 33.16 0.10 -11.17
C VAL A 117 33.87 0.06 -9.84
N VAL A 118 35.17 -0.25 -9.91
CA VAL A 118 36.11 -0.05 -8.83
C VAL A 118 36.06 1.44 -8.55
N GLN A 119 35.25 1.84 -7.56
CA GLN A 119 35.30 3.20 -7.05
C GLN A 119 36.76 3.43 -6.63
N PRO A 120 37.46 4.43 -7.18
CA PRO A 120 38.77 4.77 -6.64
C PRO A 120 38.52 5.20 -5.20
N ARG A 121 38.91 4.35 -4.25
CA ARG A 121 39.00 4.71 -2.84
C ARG A 121 39.77 6.02 -2.81
N THR A 122 39.09 7.09 -2.42
CA THR A 122 39.69 8.38 -2.14
C THR A 122 40.87 8.11 -1.22
N LYS A 123 42.07 8.28 -1.77
CA LYS A 123 43.31 8.29 -1.01
C LYS A 123 43.15 9.40 0.03
N MET A 124 42.95 8.99 1.28
CA MET A 124 43.23 9.83 2.44
C MET A 124 44.66 10.33 2.28
N PHE A 125 44.81 11.66 2.23
CA PHE A 125 46.07 12.36 2.07
C PHE A 125 46.88 12.18 3.35
N ASP A 126 48.06 11.58 3.26
CA ASP A 126 49.02 11.42 4.35
C ASP A 126 50.22 12.35 4.06
N PRO A 127 50.36 13.48 4.77
CA PRO A 127 51.39 14.48 4.48
C PRO A 127 52.72 14.20 5.20
N VAL A 128 53.04 12.97 5.60
CA VAL A 128 54.36 12.65 6.15
C VAL A 128 55.05 11.58 5.31
N ARG A 129 55.67 12.03 4.22
CA ARG A 129 56.89 11.41 3.68
C ARG A 129 57.69 12.43 2.87
N ASP A 130 58.91 12.63 3.34
CA ASP A 130 60.11 13.24 2.74
C ASP A 130 60.20 14.78 2.67
N VAL A 131 60.74 15.39 3.75
CA VAL A 131 62.12 15.94 3.84
C VAL A 131 62.46 16.25 5.30
#